data_AF-A0A0W8F7F0-F1
#
_entry.id   AF-A0A0W8F7F0-F1
#
_cell.length_a   1.000
_cell.length_b   1.000
_cell.length_c   1.000
_cell.angle_alpha   90.00
_cell.angle_beta   90.00
_cell.angle_gamma   90.00
#
_symmetry.space_group_name_H-M   'P 1'
#
loop_
_entity.id
_entity.type
_entity.pdbx_description
1 polymer ?
#
loop_
_entity_poly.entity_id
_entity_poly.type
_entity_poly.pdbx_seq_one_letter_code
_entity_poly.pdbx_strand_id
1 'polypeptide(L)'
;MRIDRFSAGMLLGAALIFAGVLLTQAGYDAFFLVAGGVAALATTVVRRWQRGNEPEKDERTNKIRAFGLAYSWLVSIIIVLIIFCATIMGFISIDAITALSITIYIMTGSAIVSLAVLHRRGDVDWS
;
A
#
# COMPACT_ATOMS: atom_id res chain seq x y z
N MET A 1 -9.06 -13.52 -26.01
CA MET A 1 -8.81 -14.26 -24.76
C MET A 1 -9.14 -13.33 -23.60
N ARG A 2 -10.14 -13.62 -22.76
CA ARG A 2 -10.55 -12.73 -21.65
C ARG A 2 -9.65 -13.04 -20.45
N ILE A 3 -8.75 -12.14 -20.10
CA ILE A 3 -7.90 -12.30 -18.91
C ILE A 3 -8.81 -12.29 -17.68
N ASP A 4 -8.69 -13.31 -16.83
CA ASP A 4 -9.43 -13.37 -15.58
C ASP A 4 -8.76 -12.48 -14.52
N ARG A 5 -9.54 -12.06 -13.51
CA ARG A 5 -9.04 -11.14 -12.47
C ARG A 5 -7.86 -11.71 -11.67
N PHE A 6 -7.72 -13.04 -11.64
CA PHE A 6 -6.63 -13.72 -10.98
C PHE A 6 -5.33 -13.61 -11.79
N SER A 7 -5.34 -13.99 -13.07
CA SER A 7 -4.17 -13.85 -13.95
C SER A 7 -3.76 -12.39 -14.11
N ALA A 8 -4.71 -11.45 -14.17
CA ALA A 8 -4.39 -10.01 -14.21
C ALA A 8 -3.59 -9.57 -12.97
N GLY A 9 -3.99 -10.03 -11.78
CA GLY A 9 -3.31 -9.69 -10.55
C GLY A 9 -1.94 -10.37 -10.41
N MET A 10 -1.81 -11.61 -10.86
CA MET A 10 -0.51 -12.32 -10.89
C MET A 10 0.46 -11.65 -11.87
N LEU A 11 -0.02 -11.26 -13.05
CA LEU A 11 0.78 -10.53 -14.05
C LEU A 11 1.24 -9.18 -13.52
N LEU A 12 0.36 -8.43 -12.86
CA LEU A 12 0.71 -7.15 -12.26
C LEU A 12 1.76 -7.31 -11.15
N GLY A 13 1.60 -8.29 -10.26
CA GLY A 13 2.58 -8.56 -9.21
C GLY A 13 3.94 -8.98 -9.78
N ALA A 14 3.96 -9.87 -10.76
CA ALA A 14 5.19 -10.30 -11.44
C ALA A 14 5.87 -9.14 -12.20
N ALA A 15 5.10 -8.30 -12.91
CA ALA A 15 5.63 -7.16 -13.63
C ALA A 15 6.27 -6.13 -12.67
N LEU A 16 5.64 -5.86 -11.53
CA LEU A 16 6.17 -4.95 -10.52
C LEU A 16 7.47 -5.47 -9.89
N ILE A 17 7.54 -6.78 -9.57
CA ILE A 17 8.77 -7.40 -9.06
C ILE A 17 9.88 -7.30 -10.11
N PHE A 18 9.58 -7.68 -11.35
CA PHE A 18 10.56 -7.68 -12.43
C PHE A 18 11.08 -6.26 -12.71
N ALA A 19 10.18 -5.28 -12.82
CA ALA A 19 10.55 -3.87 -12.99
C ALA A 19 11.38 -3.36 -11.81
N GLY A 20 10.98 -3.67 -10.57
CA GLY A 20 11.71 -3.30 -9.37
C GLY A 20 13.13 -3.85 -9.36
N VAL A 21 13.31 -5.14 -9.66
CA VAL A 21 14.64 -5.78 -9.72
C VAL A 21 15.50 -5.14 -10.81
N LEU A 22 14.97 -4.91 -12.02
CA LEU A 22 15.72 -4.27 -13.10
C LEU A 22 16.14 -2.84 -12.76
N LEU A 23 15.25 -2.05 -12.18
CA LEU A 23 15.55 -0.68 -11.76
C LEU A 23 16.60 -0.65 -10.64
N THR A 24 16.52 -1.58 -9.68
CA THR A 24 17.56 -1.72 -8.64
C THR A 24 18.91 -2.10 -9.22
N GLN A 25 18.96 -3.01 -10.19
CA GLN A 25 20.22 -3.36 -10.88
C GLN A 25 20.78 -2.20 -11.71
N ALA A 26 19.92 -1.30 -12.19
CA ALA A 26 20.32 -0.08 -12.88
C ALA A 26 20.75 1.07 -11.93
N GLY A 27 20.76 0.83 -10.61
CA GLY A 27 21.22 1.79 -9.60
C GLY A 27 20.13 2.70 -9.01
N TYR A 28 18.86 2.46 -9.34
CA TYR A 28 17.73 3.20 -8.74
C TYR A 28 17.26 2.55 -7.44
N ASP A 29 16.86 3.36 -6.46
CA ASP A 29 16.15 2.86 -5.27
C ASP A 29 14.70 2.50 -5.64
N ALA A 30 14.53 1.26 -6.11
CA ALA A 30 13.26 0.72 -6.61
C ALA A 30 12.70 -0.43 -5.75
N PHE A 31 13.19 -0.58 -4.51
CA PHE A 31 12.79 -1.67 -3.62
C PHE A 31 11.27 -1.67 -3.34
N PHE A 32 10.65 -0.49 -3.30
CA PHE A 32 9.20 -0.34 -3.13
C PHE A 32 8.38 -1.04 -4.24
N LEU A 33 8.89 -1.13 -5.48
CA LEU A 33 8.22 -1.84 -6.57
C LEU A 33 8.23 -3.35 -6.33
N VAL A 34 9.36 -3.88 -5.84
CA VAL A 34 9.48 -5.29 -5.47
C VAL A 34 8.53 -5.62 -4.33
N ALA A 35 8.54 -4.81 -3.27
CA ALA A 35 7.63 -4.98 -2.12
C ALA A 35 6.15 -4.90 -2.55
N GLY A 36 5.81 -3.93 -3.39
CA GLY A 36 4.46 -3.76 -3.94
C GLY A 36 4.02 -4.93 -4.81
N GLY A 37 4.93 -5.47 -5.63
CA GLY A 37 4.68 -6.64 -6.46
C GLY A 37 4.46 -7.91 -5.63
N VAL A 38 5.26 -8.14 -4.58
CA VAL A 38 5.05 -9.24 -3.62
C VAL A 38 3.70 -9.11 -2.93
N ALA A 39 3.32 -7.91 -2.49
CA ALA A 39 2.01 -7.66 -1.88
C ALA A 39 0.85 -7.93 -2.86
N ALA A 40 0.99 -7.54 -4.13
CA ALA A 40 0.00 -7.84 -5.17
C ALA A 40 -0.13 -9.36 -5.41
N LEU A 41 0.97 -10.12 -5.43
CA LEU A 41 0.92 -11.58 -5.52
C LEU A 41 0.26 -12.21 -4.28
N ALA A 42 0.66 -11.80 -3.08
CA ALA A 42 0.09 -12.33 -1.85
C ALA A 42 -1.43 -12.10 -1.79
N THR A 43 -1.88 -10.88 -2.09
CA THR A 43 -3.32 -10.54 -2.06
C THR A 43 -4.13 -11.29 -3.12
N THR A 44 -3.56 -11.56 -4.29
CA THR A 44 -4.25 -12.30 -5.36
C THR A 44 -4.38 -13.78 -5.05
N VAL A 45 -3.33 -14.38 -4.46
CA VAL A 45 -3.36 -15.76 -3.94
C VAL A 45 -4.38 -15.90 -2.81
N VAL A 46 -4.34 -15.01 -1.82
CA VAL A 46 -5.28 -15.02 -0.68
C VAL A 46 -6.73 -14.90 -1.16
N ARG A 47 -7.03 -13.97 -2.08
CA ARG A 47 -8.37 -13.82 -2.65
C ARG A 47 -8.83 -15.05 -3.43
N ARG A 48 -7.91 -15.73 -4.13
CA ARG A 48 -8.23 -16.96 -4.87
C ARG A 48 -8.56 -18.12 -3.94
N TRP A 49 -7.89 -18.18 -2.79
CA TRP A 49 -8.13 -19.19 -1.77
C TRP A 49 -9.45 -18.96 -1.03
N GLN A 50 -9.80 -17.70 -0.77
CA GLN A 50 -11.04 -17.32 -0.08
C GLN A 50 -12.31 -17.43 -0.95
N ARG A 51 -12.18 -17.57 -2.28
CA ARG A 51 -13.28 -17.65 -3.25
C ARG A 51 -14.25 -18.85 -3.11
N GLY A 52 -14.07 -19.71 -2.11
CA GLY A 52 -15.00 -20.80 -1.76
C GLY A 52 -15.59 -20.69 -0.35
N ASN A 53 -15.14 -19.73 0.44
CA ASN A 53 -15.52 -19.55 1.85
C ASN A 53 -16.23 -18.22 2.10
N GLU A 54 -16.63 -17.47 1.05
CA GLU A 54 -17.26 -16.15 1.20
C GLU A 54 -18.60 -16.30 1.94
N PRO A 55 -18.71 -15.86 3.22
CA PRO A 55 -20.01 -15.42 3.70
C PRO A 55 -20.36 -14.19 2.87
N GLU A 56 -21.65 -13.94 2.68
CA GLU A 56 -22.17 -12.77 1.99
C GLU A 56 -21.33 -11.53 2.32
N LYS A 57 -20.73 -10.94 1.29
CA LYS A 57 -19.70 -9.88 1.31
C LYS A 57 -19.93 -8.89 2.44
N ASP A 58 -19.35 -9.19 3.59
CA ASP A 58 -19.70 -8.58 4.87
C ASP A 58 -19.44 -7.07 4.80
N GLU A 59 -20.50 -6.26 4.88
CA GLU A 59 -20.42 -4.79 4.77
C GLU A 59 -19.33 -4.23 5.68
N ARG A 60 -19.12 -4.88 6.82
CA ARG A 60 -18.06 -4.61 7.80
C ARG A 60 -16.66 -4.56 7.17
N THR A 61 -16.32 -5.52 6.33
CA THR A 61 -15.00 -5.57 5.68
C THR A 61 -14.82 -4.39 4.72
N ASN A 62 -15.88 -3.99 4.04
CA ASN A 62 -15.81 -2.88 3.10
C ASN A 62 -15.66 -1.54 3.83
N LYS A 63 -16.38 -1.36 4.96
CA LYS A 63 -16.24 -0.21 5.85
C LYS A 63 -14.82 -0.12 6.43
N ILE A 64 -14.28 -1.21 6.98
CA ILE A 64 -12.91 -1.25 7.53
C ILE A 64 -11.86 -0.82 6.49
N ARG A 65 -12.01 -1.26 5.24
CA ARG A 65 -11.06 -0.90 4.17
C ARG A 65 -11.17 0.57 3.77
N ALA A 66 -12.39 1.10 3.64
CA ALA A 66 -12.60 2.51 3.32
C ALA A 66 -12.06 3.44 4.42
N PHE A 67 -12.39 3.15 5.68
CA PHE A 67 -11.90 3.93 6.81
C PHE A 67 -10.39 3.77 7.03
N GLY A 68 -9.86 2.55 6.92
CA GLY A 68 -8.42 2.30 7.03
C GLY A 68 -7.62 3.09 6.00
N LEU A 69 -8.14 3.21 4.77
CA LEU A 69 -7.54 4.03 3.73
C LEU A 69 -7.63 5.53 4.07
N ALA A 70 -8.77 6.00 4.56
CA ALA A 70 -8.95 7.40 4.94
C ALA A 70 -8.02 7.83 6.09
N TYR A 71 -7.91 7.00 7.14
CA TYR A 71 -6.97 7.25 8.24
C TYR A 71 -5.52 7.24 7.76
N SER A 72 -5.15 6.29 6.91
CA SER A 72 -3.79 6.23 6.36
C SER A 72 -3.43 7.46 5.55
N TRP A 73 -4.38 7.97 4.76
CA TRP A 73 -4.18 9.15 3.94
C TRP A 73 -3.95 10.40 4.80
N LEU A 74 -4.77 10.58 5.84
CA LEU A 74 -4.61 11.70 6.78
C LEU A 74 -3.27 11.66 7.52
N VAL A 75 -2.90 10.49 8.05
CA VAL A 75 -1.61 10.30 8.74
C VAL A 75 -0.45 10.63 7.80
N SER A 76 -0.53 10.16 6.56
CA SER A 76 0.52 10.40 5.56
C SER A 76 0.66 11.88 5.23
N ILE A 77 -0.45 12.60 5.05
CA ILE A 77 -0.44 14.05 4.82
C ILE A 77 0.24 14.78 5.96
N ILE A 78 -0.08 14.44 7.22
CA ILE A 78 0.50 15.10 8.38
C ILE A 78 2.03 14.91 8.40
N ILE A 79 2.51 13.69 8.19
CA ILE A 79 3.94 13.39 8.22
C ILE A 79 4.67 14.06 7.04
N VAL A 80 4.11 13.98 5.83
CA VAL A 80 4.70 14.63 4.64
C VAL A 80 4.72 16.15 4.82
N LEU A 81 3.69 16.74 5.42
CA LEU A 81 3.65 18.18 5.73
C LEU A 81 4.74 18.57 6.73
N ILE A 82 4.98 17.76 7.77
CA ILE A 82 6.07 17.99 8.73
C ILE A 82 7.43 17.96 8.01
N ILE A 83 7.67 16.97 7.15
CA ILE A 83 8.91 16.87 6.37
C ILE A 83 9.07 18.08 5.43
N PHE A 84 8.00 18.47 4.75
CA PHE A 84 7.98 19.65 3.89
C PHE A 84 8.36 20.92 4.66
N CYS A 85 7.72 21.16 5.81
CA CYS A 85 8.04 22.29 6.68
C CYS A 85 9.50 22.25 7.16
N ALA A 86 10.00 21.08 7.58
CA ALA A 86 11.39 20.93 8.00
C ALA A 86 12.37 21.23 6.86
N THR A 87 12.01 20.87 5.63
CA THR A 87 12.84 21.11 4.43
C THR A 87 12.87 22.60 4.08
N ILE A 88 11.72 23.29 4.05
CA ILE A 88 11.66 24.72 3.70
C ILE A 88 12.26 25.62 4.79
N MET A 89 12.19 25.21 6.07
CA MET A 89 12.86 25.89 7.18
C MET A 89 14.38 25.65 7.22
N GLY A 90 14.90 24.78 6.36
CA GLY A 90 16.33 24.47 6.28
C GLY A 90 16.84 23.54 7.38
N PHE A 91 15.96 22.87 8.14
CA PHE A 91 16.37 21.88 9.14
C PHE A 91 16.90 20.59 8.51
N ILE A 92 16.40 20.23 7.33
CA ILE A 92 16.84 19.08 6.54
C ILE A 92 16.99 19.49 5.08
N SER A 93 17.94 18.87 4.38
CA SER A 93 18.12 19.01 2.93
C SER A 93 18.00 17.63 2.30
N ILE A 94 16.97 17.46 1.49
CA ILE A 94 16.66 16.21 0.80
C ILE A 94 16.36 16.52 -0.66
N ASP A 95 16.87 15.70 -1.57
CA ASP A 95 16.56 15.81 -2.99
C ASP A 95 15.13 15.31 -3.30
N ALA A 96 14.63 15.65 -4.48
CA ALA A 96 13.27 15.33 -4.88
C ALA A 96 12.99 13.82 -4.95
N ILE A 97 13.96 13.00 -5.39
CA ILE A 97 13.79 11.54 -5.50
C ILE A 97 13.72 10.93 -4.10
N THR A 98 14.59 11.34 -3.20
CA THR A 98 14.57 10.91 -1.80
C THR A 98 13.26 11.31 -1.11
N ALA A 99 12.78 12.54 -1.32
CA ALA A 99 11.52 13.03 -0.75
C ALA A 99 10.29 12.24 -1.25
N LEU A 100 10.23 11.93 -2.55
CA LEU A 100 9.18 11.11 -3.14
C LEU A 100 9.22 9.67 -2.60
N SER A 101 10.42 9.11 -2.46
CA SER A 101 10.60 7.75 -1.93
C SER A 101 10.12 7.65 -0.48
N ILE A 102 10.50 8.61 0.38
CA ILE A 102 10.03 8.71 1.76
C ILE A 102 8.50 8.82 1.81
N THR A 103 7.91 9.64 0.92
CA THR A 103 6.45 9.81 0.85
C THR A 103 5.75 8.49 0.51
N ILE A 104 6.24 7.73 -0.48
CA ILE A 104 5.69 6.41 -0.84
C ILE A 104 5.77 5.44 0.35
N TYR A 105 6.89 5.42 1.07
CA TYR A 105 7.05 4.56 2.24
C TYR A 105 6.10 4.95 3.37
N ILE A 106 5.93 6.25 3.64
CA ILE A 106 4.97 6.74 4.65
C ILE A 106 3.54 6.33 4.28
N MET A 107 3.14 6.55 3.03
CA MET A 107 1.79 6.20 2.56
C MET A 107 1.51 4.69 2.63
N THR A 108 2.51 3.89 2.26
CA THR A 108 2.38 2.42 2.31
C THR A 108 2.34 1.93 3.76
N GLY A 109 3.25 2.42 4.60
CA GLY A 109 3.34 2.05 6.01
C GLY A 109 2.09 2.45 6.79
N SER A 110 1.59 3.66 6.60
CA SER A 110 0.39 4.16 7.28
C SER A 110 -0.87 3.38 6.88
N ALA A 111 -0.95 2.91 5.63
CA ALA A 111 -2.05 2.06 5.16
C ALA A 111 -2.02 0.68 5.81
N ILE A 112 -0.84 0.07 5.92
CA ILE A 112 -0.67 -1.22 6.60
C ILE A 112 -1.03 -1.10 8.08
N VAL A 113 -0.51 -0.10 8.78
CA VAL A 113 -0.84 0.17 10.19
C VAL A 113 -2.33 0.49 10.35
N SER A 114 -2.84 1.34 9.44
CA SER A 114 -4.26 1.65 9.17
C SER A 114 -5.18 0.44 9.33
N LEU A 115 -4.97 -0.46 8.39
CA LEU A 115 -5.74 -1.68 8.22
C LEU A 115 -5.50 -2.64 9.39
N ALA A 116 -4.25 -2.82 9.84
CA ALA A 116 -3.94 -3.72 10.95
C ALA A 116 -4.62 -3.30 12.26
N VAL A 117 -4.67 -2.00 12.56
CA VAL A 117 -5.32 -1.48 13.76
C VAL A 117 -6.83 -1.66 13.68
N LEU A 118 -7.48 -1.28 12.56
CA LEU A 118 -8.93 -1.46 12.43
C LEU A 118 -9.34 -2.94 12.40
N HIS A 119 -8.54 -3.81 11.80
CA HIS A 119 -8.83 -5.24 11.75
C HIS A 119 -8.76 -5.89 13.15
N ARG A 120 -7.85 -5.42 14.02
CA ARG A 120 -7.74 -5.87 15.42
C ARG A 120 -8.87 -5.35 16.30
N ARG A 121 -9.44 -4.18 15.99
CA ARG A 121 -10.50 -3.58 16.80
C ARG A 121 -11.88 -4.22 16.63
N GLY A 122 -12.08 -5.04 15.59
CA GLY A 122 -13.23 -5.95 15.48
C GLY A 122 -14.59 -5.30 15.17
N ASP A 123 -14.83 -4.07 15.63
CA ASP A 123 -16.02 -3.27 15.36
C ASP A 123 -15.64 -1.85 14.94
N VAL A 124 -16.16 -1.44 13.78
CA VAL A 124 -16.38 -0.04 13.44
C VAL A 124 -17.88 0.24 13.61
N ASP A 125 -18.38 -0.02 14.81
CA ASP A 125 -19.71 0.43 15.22
C ASP A 125 -19.61 1.91 15.57
N TRP A 126 -20.04 2.74 14.63
CA TRP A 126 -20.37 4.14 14.88
C TRP A 126 -21.84 4.29 14.53
N SER A 127 -22.68 4.24 15.57
CA SER A 127 -24.10 4.61 15.54
C SER A 127 -24.29 6.08 15.23
#